data_AF-A0A7M4E7S3-F1
#
_entry.id   AF-A0A7M4E7S3-F1
#
_cell.length_a   1.000
_cell.length_b   1.000
_cell.length_c   1.000
_cell.angle_alpha   90.00
_cell.angle_beta   90.00
_cell.angle_gamma   90.00
#
_symmetry.space_group_name_H-M   'P 1'
#
loop_
_entity.id
_entity.type
_entity.pdbx_description
1 polymer ?
#
loop_
_entity_poly.entity_id
_entity_poly.type
_entity_poly.pdbx_seq_one_letter_code
_entity_poly.pdbx_strand_id
1 'polypeptide(L)'
;MPATTLGLSPISCGIARLFRYVDEGTLFTRPTFARLRALLDNYNRQTGQEEAVTATEAEEQEAFLAEIFATPVLATLTRFFLAKGLYASEAEFQKDLKTMWFGMYSRSSGKATDSSGFEHVFHGEIKKGKVSGFHNWVHYYELEKAGQINYLSYSYNGPWTTYPDILAIQYRWSSYLKSVGSFFIGSSPEFEVAVYTLCFKARPDRL
;
A
#
# COMPACT_ATOMS: atom_id res chain seq x y z
N MET A 1 -10.05 19.20 -9.40
CA MET A 1 -8.95 18.22 -9.54
C MET A 1 -9.28 17.34 -10.73
N PRO A 2 -8.39 17.16 -11.73
CA PRO A 2 -8.70 16.24 -12.82
C PRO A 2 -8.56 14.81 -12.29
N ALA A 3 -9.52 13.96 -12.65
CA ALA A 3 -9.53 12.56 -12.28
C ALA A 3 -8.37 11.82 -12.99
N THR A 4 -7.62 11.03 -12.23
CA THR A 4 -6.67 10.06 -12.78
C THR A 4 -7.44 9.11 -13.70
N THR A 5 -7.21 9.19 -15.01
CA THR A 5 -7.89 8.31 -15.96
C THR A 5 -7.17 6.97 -15.96
N LEU A 6 -7.75 5.96 -15.30
CA LEU A 6 -7.26 4.59 -15.27
C LEU A 6 -8.13 3.74 -16.19
N GLY A 7 -7.52 2.99 -17.12
CA GLY A 7 -8.22 2.09 -18.03
C GLY A 7 -7.86 0.64 -17.76
N LEU A 8 -8.86 -0.23 -17.54
CA LEU A 8 -8.69 -1.67 -17.33
C LEU A 8 -8.88 -2.46 -18.64
N SER A 9 -8.13 -3.56 -18.81
CA SER A 9 -8.26 -4.47 -19.96
C SER A 9 -9.24 -5.63 -19.70
N PRO A 10 -10.04 -6.07 -20.71
CA PRO A 10 -10.81 -7.31 -20.62
C PRO A 10 -9.89 -8.54 -20.69
N ILE A 11 -10.37 -9.67 -20.15
CA ILE A 11 -9.66 -10.95 -20.05
C ILE A 11 -9.22 -11.44 -21.45
N SER A 12 -7.93 -11.68 -21.67
CA SER A 12 -7.41 -12.30 -22.90
C SER A 12 -6.30 -13.31 -22.58
N CYS A 13 -6.20 -14.38 -23.36
CA CYS A 13 -5.16 -15.38 -23.24
C CYS A 13 -3.85 -14.84 -23.85
N GLY A 14 -2.95 -14.35 -23.00
CA GLY A 14 -1.66 -13.73 -23.30
C GLY A 14 -1.11 -13.00 -22.06
N ILE A 15 0.08 -12.39 -22.12
CA ILE A 15 0.53 -11.46 -21.05
C ILE A 15 -0.39 -10.23 -21.08
N ALA A 16 -1.53 -10.34 -20.43
CA ALA A 16 -2.52 -9.27 -20.35
C ALA A 16 -2.07 -8.29 -19.26
N ARG A 17 -2.11 -6.99 -19.57
CA ARG A 17 -1.88 -5.92 -18.59
C ARG A 17 -3.21 -5.45 -18.04
N LEU A 18 -3.30 -5.37 -16.73
CA LEU A 18 -4.40 -4.74 -16.02
C LEU A 18 -4.45 -3.26 -16.36
N PHE A 19 -3.33 -2.55 -16.24
CA PHE A 19 -3.23 -1.12 -16.50
C PHE A 19 -2.93 -0.84 -17.97
N ARG A 20 -3.86 -0.16 -18.65
CA ARG A 20 -3.63 0.34 -20.01
C ARG A 20 -2.84 1.64 -20.03
N TYR A 21 -3.09 2.51 -19.06
CA TYR A 21 -2.49 3.82 -18.95
C TYR A 21 -2.55 4.33 -17.51
N VAL A 22 -1.49 5.01 -17.10
CA VAL A 22 -1.39 5.83 -15.89
C VAL A 22 -0.63 7.09 -16.30
N ASP A 23 -1.14 8.28 -15.95
CA ASP A 23 -0.44 9.53 -16.18
C ASP A 23 0.70 9.71 -15.17
N GLU A 24 1.83 9.03 -15.42
CA GLU A 24 3.00 9.06 -14.54
C GLU A 24 3.54 10.48 -14.34
N GLY A 25 3.50 11.31 -15.38
CA GLY A 25 4.05 12.67 -15.37
C GLY A 25 3.34 13.59 -14.40
N THR A 26 2.02 13.41 -14.23
CA THR A 26 1.25 14.15 -13.23
C THR A 26 1.20 13.42 -11.89
N LEU A 27 1.06 12.09 -11.89
CA LEU A 27 0.81 11.32 -10.68
C LEU A 27 2.05 11.31 -9.78
N PHE A 28 3.22 11.00 -10.34
CA PHE A 28 4.45 10.80 -9.57
C PHE A 28 5.19 12.09 -9.24
N THR A 29 4.73 13.24 -9.75
CA THR A 29 5.18 14.56 -9.25
C THR A 29 4.42 15.00 -8.00
N ARG A 30 3.32 14.32 -7.64
CA ARG A 30 2.62 14.60 -6.39
C ARG A 30 3.49 14.13 -5.21
N PRO A 31 3.72 14.96 -4.17
CA PRO A 31 4.66 14.63 -3.10
C PRO A 31 4.39 13.29 -2.42
N THR A 32 3.13 12.97 -2.08
CA THR A 32 2.81 11.71 -1.40
C THR A 32 3.08 10.48 -2.27
N PHE A 33 2.86 10.56 -3.58
CA PHE A 33 3.19 9.47 -4.51
C PHE A 33 4.69 9.34 -4.74
N ALA A 34 5.42 10.46 -4.85
CA ALA A 34 6.87 10.45 -4.97
C ALA A 34 7.52 9.79 -3.75
N ARG A 35 7.06 10.13 -2.53
CA ARG A 35 7.53 9.52 -1.29
C ARG A 35 7.13 8.06 -1.15
N LEU A 36 5.93 7.67 -1.61
CA LEU A 36 5.55 6.26 -1.65
C LEU A 36 6.53 5.44 -2.50
N ARG A 37 6.91 5.94 -3.69
CA ARG A 37 7.81 5.22 -4.59
C ARG A 37 9.22 5.04 -4.00
N ALA A 38 9.73 6.07 -3.32
CA ALA A 38 10.99 6.02 -2.59
C ALA A 38 10.96 5.16 -1.31
N LEU A 39 9.78 4.67 -0.89
CA LEU A 39 9.70 3.63 0.13
C LEU A 39 9.66 2.24 -0.51
N LEU A 40 8.94 2.10 -1.62
CA LEU A 40 8.71 0.82 -2.29
C LEU A 40 9.98 0.20 -2.90
N ASP A 41 11.01 0.99 -3.17
CA ASP A 41 12.30 0.55 -3.71
C ASP A 41 13.27 0.00 -2.65
N ASN A 42 12.99 0.21 -1.36
CA ASN A 42 13.85 -0.24 -0.26
C ASN A 42 13.70 -1.72 0.11
N TYR A 43 12.54 -2.33 -0.18
CA TYR A 43 12.17 -3.62 0.42
C TYR A 43 12.55 -4.82 -0.44
N ASN A 44 12.91 -5.93 0.21
CA ASN A 44 13.09 -7.22 -0.45
C ASN A 44 11.85 -8.10 -0.25
N ARG A 45 11.32 -8.64 -1.34
CA ARG A 45 10.13 -9.51 -1.28
C ARG A 45 10.33 -10.83 -0.54
N GLN A 46 11.56 -11.27 -0.25
CA GLN A 46 11.83 -12.56 0.41
C GLN A 46 11.88 -12.42 1.93
N THR A 47 10.92 -13.01 2.65
CA THR A 47 10.89 -13.01 4.12
C THR A 47 12.04 -13.79 4.75
N GLY A 48 12.37 -13.52 6.01
CA GLY A 48 13.37 -14.28 6.78
C GLY A 48 14.82 -13.85 6.55
N GLN A 49 15.03 -12.71 5.91
CA GLN A 49 16.31 -11.99 5.96
C GLN A 49 16.19 -10.90 7.02
N GLU A 50 17.23 -10.71 7.83
CA GLU A 50 17.26 -9.61 8.78
C GLU A 50 17.41 -8.30 7.99
N GLU A 51 16.37 -7.47 8.00
CA GLU A 51 16.41 -6.14 7.41
C GLU A 51 16.75 -5.13 8.51
N ALA A 52 17.93 -4.50 8.39
CA ALA A 52 18.31 -3.39 9.25
C ALA A 52 17.92 -2.08 8.55
N VAL A 53 17.06 -1.29 9.20
CA VAL A 53 16.63 0.00 8.66
C VAL A 53 17.83 0.94 8.55
N THR A 54 18.16 1.36 7.34
CA THR A 54 19.27 2.29 7.09
C THR A 54 18.90 3.72 7.49
N ALA A 55 19.88 4.61 7.65
CA ALA A 55 19.61 6.02 7.93
C ALA A 55 18.77 6.68 6.81
N THR A 56 19.05 6.33 5.55
CA THR A 56 18.30 6.80 4.39
C THR A 56 16.85 6.31 4.44
N GLU A 57 16.61 5.03 4.71
CA GLU A 57 15.26 4.47 4.82
C GLU A 57 14.48 5.15 5.96
N ALA A 58 15.13 5.44 7.08
CA ALA A 58 14.50 6.17 8.18
C ALA A 58 14.12 7.60 7.78
N GLU A 59 14.97 8.30 7.02
CA GLU A 59 14.66 9.62 6.46
C GLU A 59 13.50 9.58 5.46
N GLU A 60 13.43 8.55 4.62
CA GLU A 60 12.33 8.37 3.66
C GLU A 60 11.00 8.08 4.36
N GLN A 61 11.03 7.31 5.45
CA GLN A 61 9.85 7.09 6.30
C GLN A 61 9.35 8.40 6.90
N GLU A 62 10.24 9.21 7.48
CA GLU A 62 9.88 10.51 8.05
C GLU A 62 9.35 11.46 6.97
N ALA A 63 9.99 11.50 5.80
CA ALA A 63 9.55 12.34 4.70
C ALA A 63 8.17 11.92 4.16
N PHE A 64 7.90 10.61 4.04
CA PHE A 64 6.57 10.12 3.67
C PHE A 64 5.51 10.49 4.70
N LEU A 65 5.79 10.28 5.99
CA LEU A 65 4.88 10.63 7.09
C LEU A 65 4.56 12.13 7.07
N ALA A 66 5.56 12.98 6.93
CA ALA A 66 5.38 14.43 6.84
C ALA A 66 4.45 14.82 5.68
N GLU A 67 4.65 14.25 4.48
CA GLU A 67 3.81 14.55 3.32
C GLU A 67 2.36 14.08 3.51
N ILE A 68 2.12 12.88 4.05
CA ILE A 68 0.75 12.40 4.25
C ILE A 68 0.02 13.17 5.35
N PHE A 69 0.71 13.56 6.43
CA PHE A 69 0.11 14.34 7.53
C PHE A 69 -0.24 15.77 7.10
N ALA A 70 0.48 16.34 6.13
CA ALA A 70 0.15 17.63 5.53
C ALA A 70 -1.16 17.60 4.69
N THR A 71 -1.72 16.42 4.41
CA THR A 71 -2.93 16.30 3.59
C THR A 71 -4.23 16.53 4.38
N PRO A 72 -5.29 17.03 3.73
CA PRO A 72 -6.63 17.11 4.33
C PRO A 72 -7.19 15.75 4.79
N VAL A 73 -6.71 14.65 4.20
CA VAL A 73 -7.16 13.29 4.54
C VAL A 73 -6.67 12.91 5.94
N LEU A 74 -5.37 13.01 6.22
CA LEU A 74 -4.85 12.71 7.56
C LEU A 74 -5.26 13.77 8.58
N ALA A 75 -5.40 15.04 8.18
CA ALA A 75 -5.98 16.05 9.07
C ALA A 75 -7.41 15.69 9.50
N THR A 76 -8.20 15.07 8.61
CA THR A 76 -9.56 14.59 8.94
C THR A 76 -9.52 13.37 9.85
N LEU A 77 -8.65 12.40 9.59
CA LEU A 77 -8.47 11.24 10.47
C LEU A 77 -8.00 11.64 11.88
N THR A 78 -7.02 12.55 11.95
CA THR A 78 -6.50 13.10 13.21
C THR A 78 -7.61 13.73 14.02
N ARG A 79 -8.39 14.65 13.42
CA ARG A 79 -9.55 15.27 14.08
C ARG A 79 -10.57 14.23 14.54
N PHE A 80 -10.85 13.22 13.73
CA PHE A 80 -11.78 12.16 14.09
C PHE A 80 -11.29 11.40 15.33
N PHE A 81 -10.02 10.98 15.37
CA PHE A 81 -9.50 10.24 16.50
C PHE A 81 -9.43 11.07 17.79
N LEU A 82 -9.04 12.34 17.71
CA LEU A 82 -9.05 13.24 18.86
C LEU A 82 -10.48 13.45 19.38
N ALA A 83 -11.45 13.68 18.49
CA ALA A 83 -12.85 13.84 18.86
C ALA A 83 -13.47 12.57 19.47
N LYS A 84 -12.95 11.39 19.12
CA LYS A 84 -13.35 10.11 19.72
C LYS A 84 -12.58 9.75 20.98
N GLY A 85 -11.60 10.56 21.40
CA GLY A 85 -10.75 10.29 22.55
C GLY A 85 -9.83 9.08 22.35
N LEU A 86 -9.55 8.70 21.11
CA LEU A 86 -8.64 7.58 20.80
C LEU A 86 -7.16 7.96 20.92
N TYR A 87 -6.85 9.25 20.86
CA TYR A 87 -5.54 9.83 21.18
C TYR A 87 -5.74 11.14 21.95
N ALA A 88 -4.78 11.49 22.81
CA ALA A 88 -4.81 12.74 23.56
C ALA A 88 -4.26 13.93 22.75
N SER A 89 -3.42 13.68 21.75
CA SER A 89 -2.84 14.72 20.89
C SER A 89 -2.50 14.21 19.48
N GLU A 90 -2.34 15.14 18.54
CA GLU A 90 -1.86 14.82 17.19
C GLU A 90 -0.45 14.21 17.22
N ALA A 91 0.44 14.71 18.08
CA ALA A 91 1.80 14.17 18.22
C ALA A 91 1.81 12.71 18.68
N GLU A 92 0.90 12.34 19.59
CA GLU A 92 0.73 10.95 20.02
C GLU A 92 0.25 10.08 18.85
N PHE A 93 -0.72 10.56 18.07
CA PHE A 93 -1.19 9.84 16.89
C PHE A 93 -0.09 9.69 15.83
N GLN A 94 0.67 10.73 15.54
CA GLN A 94 1.79 10.68 14.59
C GLN A 94 2.82 9.62 14.99
N LYS A 95 3.19 9.59 16.28
CA LYS A 95 4.10 8.59 16.83
C LYS A 95 3.54 7.17 16.70
N ASP A 96 2.28 6.96 17.08
CA ASP A 96 1.64 5.64 16.98
C ASP A 96 1.50 5.21 15.51
N LEU A 97 1.15 6.12 14.60
CA LEU A 97 1.07 5.84 13.15
C LEU A 97 2.43 5.41 12.60
N LYS A 98 3.51 6.09 12.97
CA LYS A 98 4.86 5.66 12.61
C LYS A 98 5.14 4.24 13.11
N THR A 99 4.82 3.94 14.37
CA THR A 99 5.03 2.60 14.95
C THR A 99 4.15 1.55 14.26
N MET A 100 2.90 1.84 13.94
CA MET A 100 1.99 0.92 13.25
C MET A 100 2.49 0.53 11.85
N TRP A 101 2.99 1.50 11.09
CA TRP A 101 3.39 1.27 9.70
C TRP A 101 4.83 0.85 9.55
N PHE A 102 5.75 1.42 10.33
CA PHE A 102 7.20 1.22 10.16
C PHE A 102 7.87 0.56 11.36
N GLY A 103 7.15 0.28 12.45
CA GLY A 103 7.66 -0.54 13.53
C GLY A 103 7.91 -1.97 13.07
N MET A 104 9.15 -2.43 13.23
CA MET A 104 9.54 -3.79 12.89
C MET A 104 8.98 -4.78 13.94
N TYR A 105 8.42 -5.90 13.49
CA TYR A 105 7.95 -6.97 14.37
C TYR A 105 8.30 -8.35 13.82
N SER A 106 8.41 -9.33 14.73
CA SER A 106 8.67 -10.72 14.35
C SER A 106 7.38 -11.46 13.99
N ARG A 107 7.35 -12.05 12.80
CA ARG A 107 6.21 -12.85 12.32
C ARG A 107 6.38 -14.36 12.49
N SER A 108 7.55 -14.80 12.92
CA SER A 108 7.98 -16.19 12.94
C SER A 108 8.42 -16.64 14.33
N SER A 109 7.50 -16.63 15.32
CA SER A 109 7.75 -17.19 16.67
C SER A 109 9.14 -16.85 17.23
N GLY A 110 9.60 -15.61 17.05
CA GLY A 110 10.86 -15.09 17.60
C GLY A 110 12.14 -15.33 16.78
N LYS A 111 12.09 -15.64 15.47
CA LYS A 111 13.33 -15.90 14.70
C LYS A 111 13.97 -14.69 14.00
N ALA A 112 13.22 -13.63 13.68
CA ALA A 112 13.74 -12.34 13.21
C ALA A 112 12.64 -11.26 13.27
N THR A 113 12.99 -10.00 13.54
CA THR A 113 12.14 -8.83 13.24
C THR A 113 12.34 -8.48 11.78
N ASP A 114 11.55 -9.08 10.91
CA ASP A 114 11.78 -9.09 9.46
C ASP A 114 10.65 -8.45 8.66
N SER A 115 9.69 -7.78 9.33
CA SER A 115 8.61 -7.12 8.59
C SER A 115 7.95 -5.96 9.33
N SER A 116 7.33 -5.07 8.55
CA SER A 116 6.54 -3.91 9.02
C SER A 116 5.12 -3.90 8.43
N GLY A 117 4.24 -3.05 8.96
CA GLY A 117 2.89 -2.89 8.43
C GLY A 117 2.89 -2.33 7.00
N PHE A 118 3.80 -1.40 6.72
CA PHE A 118 3.99 -0.80 5.41
C PHE A 118 4.46 -1.85 4.40
N GLU A 119 5.54 -2.57 4.72
CA GLU A 119 6.06 -3.62 3.85
C GLU A 119 4.96 -4.64 3.54
N HIS A 120 4.22 -5.12 4.54
CA HIS A 120 3.17 -6.10 4.29
C HIS A 120 2.05 -5.58 3.39
N VAL A 121 1.50 -4.40 3.69
CA VAL A 121 0.31 -3.89 3.01
C VAL A 121 0.67 -3.28 1.66
N PHE A 122 1.69 -2.43 1.58
CA PHE A 122 2.02 -1.68 0.38
C PHE A 122 2.96 -2.45 -0.57
N HIS A 123 4.05 -3.02 -0.06
CA HIS A 123 5.02 -3.73 -0.88
C HIS A 123 4.61 -5.19 -1.14
N GLY A 124 4.24 -5.91 -0.08
CA GLY A 124 4.00 -7.34 -0.09
C GLY A 124 5.25 -8.19 0.08
N GLU A 125 5.05 -9.46 0.39
CA GLU A 125 6.14 -10.39 0.68
C GLU A 125 5.83 -11.80 0.15
N ILE A 126 6.85 -12.64 0.02
CA ILE A 126 6.69 -14.06 -0.31
C ILE A 126 6.73 -14.89 0.96
N LYS A 127 5.59 -15.45 1.33
CA LYS A 127 5.43 -16.30 2.51
C LYS A 127 4.97 -17.69 2.10
N LYS A 128 5.74 -18.71 2.47
CA LYS A 128 5.44 -20.13 2.16
C LYS A 128 5.12 -20.36 0.66
N GLY A 129 5.91 -19.73 -0.22
CA GLY A 129 5.77 -19.87 -1.68
C GLY A 129 4.55 -19.18 -2.30
N LYS A 130 3.94 -18.23 -1.58
CA LYS A 130 2.79 -17.45 -2.06
C LYS A 130 3.00 -15.96 -1.76
N VAL A 131 2.36 -15.11 -2.54
CA VAL A 131 2.32 -13.67 -2.25
C VAL A 131 1.42 -13.43 -1.04
N SER A 132 1.95 -12.79 -0.01
CA SER A 132 1.28 -12.36 1.22
C SER A 132 1.27 -10.84 1.30
N GLY A 133 0.16 -10.27 1.78
CA GLY A 133 -0.03 -8.82 1.72
C GLY A 133 -0.13 -8.34 0.28
N PHE A 134 0.56 -7.26 -0.09
CA PHE A 134 0.55 -6.68 -1.44
C PHE A 134 -0.84 -6.20 -1.88
N HIS A 135 -1.23 -5.04 -1.36
CA HIS A 135 -2.55 -4.42 -1.51
C HIS A 135 -2.48 -2.98 -2.04
N ASN A 136 -1.37 -2.59 -2.67
CA ASN A 136 -1.21 -1.27 -3.25
C ASN A 136 -1.15 -1.30 -4.78
N TRP A 137 -1.99 -0.48 -5.42
CA TRP A 137 -2.10 -0.46 -6.87
C TRP A 137 -0.93 0.22 -7.58
N VAL A 138 -0.25 1.16 -6.91
CA VAL A 138 0.93 1.83 -7.47
C VAL A 138 2.08 0.84 -7.58
N HIS A 139 2.35 0.10 -6.50
CA HIS A 139 3.37 -0.96 -6.53
C HIS A 139 3.04 -2.05 -7.55
N TYR A 140 1.77 -2.46 -7.62
CA TYR A 140 1.32 -3.41 -8.63
C TYR A 140 1.60 -2.89 -10.05
N TYR A 141 1.21 -1.64 -10.32
CA TYR A 141 1.38 -1.01 -11.62
C TYR A 141 2.86 -0.95 -12.03
N GLU A 142 3.76 -0.55 -11.13
CA GLU A 142 5.19 -0.49 -11.42
C GLU A 142 5.78 -1.87 -11.72
N LEU A 143 5.38 -2.89 -10.96
CA LEU A 143 5.84 -4.26 -11.19
C LEU A 143 5.24 -4.88 -12.46
N GLU A 144 3.99 -4.57 -12.81
CA GLU A 144 3.39 -4.95 -14.08
C GLU A 144 4.10 -4.29 -15.26
N LYS A 145 4.41 -2.99 -15.16
CA LYS A 145 5.18 -2.25 -16.15
C LYS A 145 6.57 -2.86 -16.34
N ALA A 146 7.20 -3.32 -15.25
CA ALA A 146 8.49 -4.01 -15.26
C ALA A 146 8.42 -5.49 -15.72
N GLY A 147 7.23 -6.00 -16.08
CA GLY A 147 7.06 -7.39 -16.53
C GLY A 147 7.18 -8.43 -15.42
N GLN A 148 7.12 -8.01 -14.15
CA GLN A 148 7.19 -8.91 -12.99
C GLN A 148 5.81 -9.42 -12.56
N ILE A 149 4.74 -8.78 -12.99
CA ILE A 149 3.37 -9.21 -12.72
C ILE A 149 2.79 -9.88 -13.95
N ASN A 150 2.17 -11.04 -13.74
CA ASN A 150 1.30 -11.69 -14.69
C ASN A 150 -0.13 -11.66 -14.15
N TYR A 151 -0.96 -10.77 -14.68
CA TYR A 151 -2.38 -10.68 -14.37
C TYR A 151 -3.11 -11.94 -14.85
N LEU A 152 -3.99 -12.50 -14.00
CA LEU A 152 -4.73 -13.73 -14.31
C LEU A 152 -6.25 -13.48 -14.42
N SER A 153 -6.85 -12.85 -13.41
CA SER A 153 -8.28 -12.51 -13.41
C SER A 153 -8.60 -11.40 -12.42
N TYR A 154 -9.74 -10.73 -12.59
CA TYR A 154 -10.30 -9.80 -11.60
C TYR A 154 -11.81 -10.02 -11.42
N SER A 155 -12.32 -9.51 -10.30
CA SER A 155 -13.74 -9.31 -10.02
C SER A 155 -13.93 -7.90 -9.47
N TYR A 156 -14.95 -7.20 -9.97
CA TYR A 156 -15.21 -5.80 -9.63
C TYR A 156 -16.70 -5.49 -9.78
N ASN A 157 -17.15 -4.43 -9.13
CA ASN A 157 -18.55 -3.97 -9.09
C ASN A 157 -18.87 -2.88 -10.13
N GLY A 158 -18.09 -2.79 -11.21
CA GLY A 158 -18.20 -1.72 -12.21
C GLY A 158 -19.38 -1.84 -13.19
N PRO A 159 -19.48 -0.92 -14.17
CA PRO A 159 -18.45 0.03 -14.58
C PRO A 159 -18.28 1.20 -13.59
N TRP A 160 -17.03 1.62 -13.38
CA TRP A 160 -16.71 2.76 -12.52
C TRP A 160 -16.72 4.06 -13.32
N THR A 161 -17.29 5.12 -12.75
CA THR A 161 -17.31 6.46 -13.35
C THR A 161 -16.41 7.44 -12.59
N THR A 162 -15.91 7.04 -11.44
CA THR A 162 -15.06 7.82 -10.54
C THR A 162 -14.07 6.89 -9.82
N TYR A 163 -13.10 7.46 -9.11
CA TYR A 163 -12.14 6.74 -8.27
C TYR A 163 -12.05 7.42 -6.89
N PRO A 164 -11.61 6.74 -5.83
CA PRO A 164 -11.15 5.35 -5.82
C PRO A 164 -12.29 4.33 -5.86
N ASP A 165 -11.98 3.15 -6.38
CA ASP A 165 -12.85 1.96 -6.37
C ASP A 165 -12.03 0.72 -6.01
N ILE A 166 -12.67 -0.42 -5.71
CA ILE A 166 -11.98 -1.64 -5.26
C ILE A 166 -12.12 -2.75 -6.31
N LEU A 167 -11.02 -3.37 -6.70
CA LEU A 167 -11.07 -4.69 -7.36
C LEU A 167 -10.59 -5.80 -6.45
N ALA A 168 -11.16 -6.99 -6.67
CA ALA A 168 -10.52 -8.24 -6.32
C ALA A 168 -9.73 -8.76 -7.53
N ILE A 169 -8.56 -9.33 -7.30
CA ILE A 169 -7.63 -9.72 -8.35
C ILE A 169 -6.90 -11.01 -8.02
N GLN A 170 -6.56 -11.76 -9.06
CA GLN A 170 -5.65 -12.88 -9.04
C GLN A 170 -4.49 -12.61 -10.02
N TYR A 171 -3.26 -12.84 -9.57
CA TYR A 171 -2.06 -12.60 -10.37
C TYR A 171 -0.89 -13.44 -9.87
N ARG A 172 0.18 -13.49 -10.68
CA ARG A 172 1.49 -13.96 -10.24
C ARG A 172 2.47 -12.80 -10.13
N TRP A 173 3.27 -12.81 -9.07
CA TRP A 173 4.47 -11.99 -8.97
C TRP A 173 5.68 -12.89 -9.21
N SER A 174 6.30 -12.75 -10.38
CA SER A 174 7.21 -13.74 -10.95
C SER A 174 6.55 -15.13 -10.98
N SER A 175 7.05 -16.11 -10.22
CA SER A 175 6.49 -17.46 -10.15
C SER A 175 5.43 -17.63 -9.05
N TYR A 176 5.33 -16.70 -8.11
CA TYR A 176 4.51 -16.84 -6.91
C TYR A 176 3.06 -16.39 -7.16
N LEU A 177 2.11 -17.24 -6.77
CA LEU A 177 0.69 -16.97 -6.95
C LEU A 177 0.14 -16.14 -5.78
N LYS A 178 -0.65 -15.11 -6.11
CA LYS A 178 -1.65 -14.53 -5.20
C LYS A 178 -3.03 -15.05 -5.63
N SER A 179 -3.60 -15.96 -4.86
CA SER A 179 -4.85 -16.64 -5.24
C SER A 179 -6.04 -15.68 -5.26
N VAL A 180 -6.11 -14.78 -4.28
CA VAL A 180 -7.05 -13.66 -4.21
C VAL A 180 -6.36 -12.51 -3.48
N GLY A 181 -6.41 -11.33 -4.07
CA GLY A 181 -6.07 -10.04 -3.47
C GLY A 181 -7.20 -9.05 -3.70
N SER A 182 -7.23 -7.98 -2.92
CA SER A 182 -8.01 -6.79 -3.26
C SER A 182 -7.22 -5.54 -2.95
N PHE A 183 -7.41 -4.52 -3.77
CA PHE A 183 -6.82 -3.21 -3.51
C PHE A 183 -7.69 -2.12 -4.13
N PHE A 184 -7.56 -0.92 -3.56
CA PHE A 184 -8.12 0.28 -4.16
C PHE A 184 -7.40 0.60 -5.47
N ILE A 185 -8.13 1.10 -6.45
CA ILE A 185 -7.61 1.65 -7.70
C ILE A 185 -7.81 3.16 -7.66
N GLY A 186 -6.76 3.91 -8.01
CA GLY A 186 -6.81 5.36 -8.12
C GLY A 186 -6.84 6.12 -6.79
N SER A 187 -6.75 5.40 -5.66
CA SER A 187 -6.51 5.97 -4.33
C SER A 187 -5.14 6.64 -4.25
N SER A 188 -5.03 7.63 -3.37
CA SER A 188 -3.73 8.17 -2.96
C SER A 188 -3.14 7.41 -1.77
N PRO A 189 -1.81 7.46 -1.57
CA PRO A 189 -1.15 6.78 -0.46
C PRO A 189 -1.74 7.19 0.90
N GLU A 190 -2.00 8.48 1.08
CA GLU A 190 -2.61 9.02 2.30
C GLU A 190 -4.04 8.50 2.54
N PHE A 191 -4.80 8.21 1.49
CA PHE A 191 -6.14 7.63 1.60
C PHE A 191 -6.07 6.18 2.10
N GLU A 192 -5.21 5.36 1.51
CA GLU A 192 -5.00 3.97 1.93
C GLU A 192 -4.50 3.91 3.38
N VAL A 193 -3.47 4.68 3.73
CA VAL A 193 -2.96 4.78 5.10
C VAL A 193 -4.08 5.18 6.06
N ALA A 194 -4.89 6.19 5.72
CA ALA A 194 -5.95 6.66 6.60
C ALA A 194 -7.05 5.61 6.82
N VAL A 195 -7.56 4.99 5.77
CA VAL A 195 -8.62 3.98 5.87
C VAL A 195 -8.15 2.75 6.63
N TYR A 196 -6.95 2.25 6.33
CA TYR A 196 -6.41 1.08 7.01
C TYR A 196 -6.11 1.36 8.49
N THR A 197 -5.56 2.54 8.81
CA THR A 197 -5.32 2.96 10.20
C THR A 197 -6.64 3.13 10.96
N LEU A 198 -7.65 3.73 10.34
CA LEU A 198 -8.99 3.87 10.93
C LEU A 198 -9.58 2.51 11.29
N CYS A 199 -9.55 1.55 10.35
CA CYS A 199 -10.06 0.21 10.60
C CYS A 199 -9.31 -0.49 11.74
N PHE A 200 -7.98 -0.41 11.73
CA PHE A 200 -7.13 -1.02 12.76
C PHE A 200 -7.41 -0.45 14.16
N LYS A 201 -7.53 0.87 14.31
CA LYS A 201 -7.72 1.53 15.62
C LYS A 201 -9.17 1.53 16.10
N ALA A 202 -10.15 1.72 15.21
CA ALA A 202 -11.55 1.84 15.59
C ALA A 202 -12.26 0.49 15.78
N ARG A 203 -11.67 -0.61 15.31
CA ARG A 203 -12.20 -1.98 15.48
C ARG A 203 -11.09 -2.99 15.79
N PRO A 204 -10.39 -2.88 16.93
CA PRO A 204 -9.46 -3.91 17.36
C PRO A 204 -10.23 -5.24 17.52
N ASP A 205 -9.62 -6.34 17.06
CA ASP A 205 -10.07 -7.72 17.28
C ASP A 205 -11.42 -8.13 16.64
N ARG A 206 -11.87 -7.42 15.59
CA ARG A 206 -12.98 -7.87 14.73
C ARG A 206 -12.54 -7.98 13.28
N LEU A 207 -12.18 -9.19 12.86
CA LEU A 207 -12.23 -9.64 11.46
C LEU A 207 -13.52 -10.42 11.24
#